data_AF-A0A9P7C6Q4-F1
#
_entry.id   AF-A0A9P7C6Q4-F1
#
_cell.length_a   1.000
_cell.length_b   1.000
_cell.length_c   1.000
_cell.angle_alpha   90.00
_cell.angle_beta   90.00
_cell.angle_gamma   90.00
#
_symmetry.space_group_name_H-M   'P 1'
#
loop_
_entity.id
_entity.type
_entity.pdbx_description
1 polymer ?
#
loop_
_entity_poly.entity_id
_entity_poly.type
_entity_poly.pdbx_seq_one_letter_code
_entity_poly.pdbx_strand_id
1 'polypeptide(L)'
;MYKQAFTKQIKDRQAMFNGKSKARRASDNSLVLGKGQSGNWTPHDLRRTGSTIMESLGIDPNIIDRCQNHAIHTGKNRVRRHYQLYDYADEKQAAWAKLGEYLERLLSGAMAPAELQKRLTTKQLLAA
;
A
#
# COMPACT_ATOMS: atom_id res chain seq x y z
N MET A 1 -6.60 25.10 -11.86
CA MET A 1 -5.82 24.75 -10.65
C MET A 1 -5.02 23.48 -10.92
N TYR A 2 -3.69 23.55 -11.09
CA TYR A 2 -2.86 22.37 -11.33
C TYR A 2 -2.69 21.58 -10.02
N LYS A 3 -3.39 20.45 -9.89
CA LYS A 3 -3.21 19.54 -8.75
C LYS A 3 -1.88 18.82 -8.91
N GLN A 4 -0.98 19.01 -7.96
CA GLN A 4 0.30 18.30 -7.93
C GLN A 4 0.06 16.78 -7.81
N ALA A 5 0.91 15.98 -8.43
CA ALA A 5 0.88 14.52 -8.30
C ALA A 5 0.90 14.09 -6.82
N PHE A 6 0.16 13.04 -6.48
CA PHE A 6 0.00 12.55 -5.11
C PHE A 6 1.36 12.27 -4.42
N THR A 7 2.29 11.61 -5.12
CA THR A 7 3.66 11.34 -4.64
C THR A 7 4.38 12.62 -4.20
N LYS A 8 4.16 13.71 -4.93
CA LYS A 8 4.78 15.01 -4.66
C LYS A 8 4.20 15.66 -3.42
N GLN A 9 2.91 15.49 -3.17
CA GLN A 9 2.22 15.97 -1.96
C GLN A 9 2.66 15.21 -0.71
N ILE A 10 2.91 13.90 -0.82
CA ILE A 10 3.44 13.08 0.27
C ILE A 10 4.88 13.47 0.58
N LYS A 11 5.70 13.63 -0.45
CA LYS A 11 7.10 14.06 -0.30
C LYS A 11 7.16 15.40 0.44
N ASP A 12 6.39 16.38 0.00
CA ASP A 12 6.39 17.75 0.56
C ASP A 12 6.04 17.86 2.04
N ARG A 13 5.29 16.89 2.57
CA ARG A 13 4.89 16.80 3.99
C ARG A 13 5.83 15.95 4.84
N GLN A 14 6.98 15.63 4.27
CA GLN A 14 8.11 14.95 4.92
C GLN A 14 9.37 15.81 4.78
N ALA A 15 9.24 17.10 5.09
CA ALA A 15 10.26 18.13 4.82
C ALA A 15 11.62 17.83 5.46
N MET A 16 11.67 17.16 6.61
CA MET A 16 12.94 16.81 7.28
C MET A 16 13.85 15.88 6.45
N PHE A 17 13.29 15.16 5.48
CA PHE A 17 14.04 14.28 4.59
C PHE A 17 14.33 14.92 3.22
N ASN A 18 13.87 16.15 3.01
CA ASN A 18 13.99 16.84 1.74
C ASN A 18 14.94 18.03 1.86
N GLY A 19 15.47 18.44 0.71
CA GLY A 19 16.24 19.68 0.61
C GLY A 19 15.37 20.93 0.66
N LYS A 20 15.85 22.01 0.03
CA LYS A 20 15.23 23.34 0.07
C LYS A 20 13.73 23.31 -0.22
N SER A 21 12.97 24.02 0.63
CA SER A 21 11.55 24.26 0.45
C SER A 21 11.31 24.95 -0.90
N LYS A 22 10.19 24.62 -1.53
CA LYS A 22 9.78 25.26 -2.80
C LYS A 22 8.63 26.20 -2.54
N ALA A 23 8.74 27.44 -3.01
CA ALA A 23 7.68 28.43 -2.90
C ALA A 23 6.34 27.87 -3.43
N ARG A 24 5.25 28.17 -2.73
CA ARG A 24 3.87 27.76 -3.07
C ARG A 24 3.62 26.24 -3.01
N ARG A 25 4.37 25.51 -2.18
CA ARG A 25 4.15 24.09 -1.87
C ARG A 25 4.13 23.90 -0.36
N ALA A 26 3.39 22.88 0.11
CA ALA A 26 3.54 22.42 1.48
C ALA A 26 5.01 22.04 1.74
N SER A 27 5.49 22.28 2.95
CA SER A 27 6.87 22.01 3.34
C SER A 27 6.90 21.83 4.86
N ASP A 28 6.16 20.84 5.34
CA ASP A 28 6.02 20.52 6.75
C ASP A 28 6.35 19.04 7.00
N ASN A 29 6.22 18.58 8.24
CA ASN A 29 6.48 17.20 8.65
C ASN A 29 5.20 16.44 9.04
N SER A 30 4.03 16.87 8.54
CA SER A 30 2.74 16.27 8.90
C SER A 30 2.58 14.80 8.52
N LEU A 31 3.40 14.29 7.60
CA LEU A 31 3.43 12.88 7.19
C LEU A 31 4.74 12.17 7.61
N VAL A 32 5.54 12.76 8.49
CA VAL A 32 6.69 12.05 9.08
C VAL A 32 6.19 11.04 10.11
N LEU A 33 6.60 9.79 9.94
CA LEU A 33 6.26 8.69 10.84
C LEU A 33 7.39 8.45 11.85
N GLY A 34 7.06 7.97 13.05
CA GLY A 34 8.04 7.54 14.06
C GLY A 34 9.08 8.60 14.43
N LYS A 35 8.73 9.90 14.38
CA LYS A 35 9.65 11.03 14.57
C LYS A 35 10.87 10.99 13.62
N GLY A 36 10.73 10.30 12.51
CA GLY A 36 11.74 10.16 11.46
C GLY A 36 12.78 9.05 11.67
N GLN A 37 12.60 8.17 12.65
CA GLN A 37 13.52 7.06 12.93
C GLN A 37 13.68 6.09 11.74
N SER A 38 12.61 5.88 10.97
CA SER A 38 12.58 4.95 9.84
C SER A 38 12.79 5.62 8.48
N GLY A 39 13.21 6.89 8.46
CA GLY A 39 13.41 7.64 7.21
C GLY A 39 12.10 8.05 6.52
N ASN A 40 12.21 8.46 5.26
CA ASN A 40 11.06 8.85 4.45
C ASN A 40 10.34 7.63 3.88
N TRP A 41 9.04 7.77 3.65
CA TRP A 41 8.24 6.77 2.95
C TRP A 41 7.58 7.36 1.70
N THR A 42 7.10 6.48 0.83
CA THR A 42 6.53 6.79 -0.47
C THR A 42 5.18 6.06 -0.66
N PRO A 43 4.33 6.50 -1.60
CA PRO A 43 3.12 5.74 -1.96
C PRO A 43 3.39 4.25 -2.33
N HIS A 44 4.60 3.92 -2.78
CA HIS A 44 4.95 2.56 -3.12
C HIS A 44 5.05 1.67 -1.87
N ASP A 45 5.49 2.21 -0.73
CA ASP A 45 5.57 1.48 0.53
C ASP A 45 4.15 1.18 1.08
N LEU A 46 3.18 2.08 0.85
CA LEU A 46 1.76 1.80 1.13
C LEU A 46 1.24 0.62 0.30
N ARG A 47 1.64 0.53 -0.97
CA ARG A 47 1.27 -0.57 -1.86
C ARG A 47 1.85 -1.90 -1.37
N ARG A 48 3.14 -1.93 -1.02
CA ARG A 48 3.78 -3.14 -0.45
C ARG A 48 3.07 -3.57 0.83
N THR A 49 2.85 -2.63 1.75
CA THR A 49 2.15 -2.88 3.02
C THR A 49 0.76 -3.45 2.77
N GLY A 50 0.00 -2.86 1.84
CA GLY A 50 -1.32 -3.36 1.44
C GLY A 50 -1.27 -4.79 0.89
N SER A 51 -0.31 -5.13 0.02
CA SER A 51 -0.13 -6.50 -0.48
C SER A 51 0.13 -7.48 0.66
N THR A 52 1.07 -7.15 1.55
CA THR A 52 1.45 -8.02 2.66
C THR A 52 0.29 -8.23 3.63
N ILE A 53 -0.51 -7.19 3.91
CA ILE A 53 -1.72 -7.34 4.71
C ILE A 53 -2.73 -8.24 3.99
N MET A 54 -3.00 -8.00 2.70
CA MET A 54 -3.93 -8.83 1.93
C MET A 54 -3.52 -10.30 1.90
N GLU A 55 -2.22 -10.59 1.71
CA GLU A 55 -1.66 -11.94 1.76
C GLU A 55 -1.87 -12.57 3.15
N SER A 56 -1.64 -11.82 4.23
CA SER A 56 -1.88 -12.28 5.62
C SER A 56 -3.36 -12.54 5.93
N LEU A 57 -4.27 -11.95 5.16
CA LEU A 57 -5.72 -12.19 5.21
C LEU A 57 -6.15 -13.39 4.34
N GLY A 58 -5.19 -14.08 3.72
CA GLY A 58 -5.43 -15.26 2.88
C GLY A 58 -6.01 -14.94 1.50
N ILE A 59 -5.81 -13.70 1.01
CA ILE A 59 -6.24 -13.32 -0.34
C ILE A 59 -5.25 -13.89 -1.34
N ASP A 60 -5.77 -14.48 -2.42
CA ASP A 60 -4.95 -15.09 -3.47
C ASP A 60 -4.01 -14.04 -4.13
N PRO A 61 -2.71 -14.36 -4.32
CA PRO A 61 -1.75 -13.43 -4.91
C PRO A 61 -2.13 -12.89 -6.29
N ASN A 62 -2.79 -13.69 -7.15
CA ASN A 62 -3.24 -13.20 -8.45
C ASN A 62 -4.37 -12.18 -8.29
N ILE A 63 -5.22 -12.28 -7.26
CA ILE A 63 -6.20 -11.23 -6.94
C ILE A 63 -5.52 -9.97 -6.38
N ILE A 64 -4.50 -10.11 -5.52
CA ILE A 64 -3.71 -8.98 -5.00
C ILE A 64 -3.06 -8.20 -6.14
N ASP A 65 -2.42 -8.90 -7.08
CA ASP A 65 -1.81 -8.30 -8.27
C ASP A 65 -2.84 -7.55 -9.13
N ARG A 66 -4.06 -8.11 -9.29
CA ARG A 66 -5.16 -7.46 -10.03
C ARG A 66 -5.68 -6.22 -9.32
N CYS A 67 -5.88 -6.28 -8.01
CA CYS A 67 -6.24 -5.13 -7.18
C CYS A 67 -5.24 -3.99 -7.37
N GLN A 68 -3.96 -4.33 -7.46
CA GLN A 68 -2.89 -3.37 -7.67
C GLN A 68 -2.69 -2.97 -9.13
N ASN A 69 -3.47 -3.50 -10.07
CA ASN A 69 -3.30 -3.29 -11.50
C ASN A 69 -1.88 -3.63 -11.98
N HIS A 70 -1.29 -4.70 -11.44
CA HIS A 70 -0.03 -5.24 -11.92
C HIS A 70 -0.19 -5.86 -13.32
N ALA A 71 0.87 -5.78 -14.12
CA ALA A 71 0.93 -6.47 -15.40
C ALA A 71 1.22 -7.96 -15.17
N ILE A 72 0.17 -8.78 -15.10
CA ILE A 72 0.23 -10.21 -14.72
C ILE A 72 0.73 -11.09 -15.87
N HIS A 73 0.48 -10.66 -17.10
CA HIS A 73 0.79 -11.42 -18.31
C HIS A 73 2.02 -10.82 -19.00
N THR A 74 3.19 -10.96 -18.38
CA THR A 74 4.48 -10.48 -18.93
C THR A 74 5.35 -11.64 -19.41
N GLY A 75 6.38 -11.33 -20.20
CA GLY A 75 7.32 -12.32 -20.73
C GLY A 75 6.64 -13.45 -21.51
N LYS A 76 6.95 -14.71 -21.13
CA LYS A 76 6.42 -15.93 -21.75
C LYS A 76 4.88 -16.04 -21.66
N ASN A 77 4.24 -15.30 -20.75
CA ASN A 77 2.79 -15.33 -20.54
C ASN A 77 2.04 -14.23 -21.30
N ARG A 78 2.69 -13.44 -22.16
CA ARG A 78 2.04 -12.31 -22.87
C ARG A 78 0.83 -12.74 -23.70
N VAL A 79 0.87 -13.94 -24.28
CA VAL A 79 -0.22 -14.53 -25.08
C VAL A 79 -1.50 -14.68 -24.26
N ARG A 80 -1.39 -14.94 -22.95
CA ARG A 80 -2.56 -15.10 -22.06
C ARG A 80 -3.41 -13.84 -21.95
N ARG A 81 -2.88 -12.64 -22.23
CA ARG A 81 -3.67 -11.38 -22.23
C ARG A 81 -4.86 -11.42 -23.17
N HIS A 82 -4.77 -12.16 -24.27
CA HIS A 82 -5.84 -12.22 -25.27
C HIS A 82 -6.95 -13.19 -24.88
N TYR A 83 -6.68 -14.12 -23.97
CA TYR A 83 -7.61 -15.18 -23.59
C TYR A 83 -8.14 -15.06 -22.16
N GLN A 84 -7.35 -14.47 -21.25
CA GLN A 84 -7.71 -14.31 -19.84
C GLN A 84 -8.31 -12.92 -19.60
N LEU A 85 -9.51 -12.72 -20.16
CA LEU A 85 -10.23 -11.44 -20.15
C LEU A 85 -11.14 -11.25 -18.94
N TYR A 86 -11.31 -12.27 -18.10
CA TYR A 86 -12.10 -12.15 -16.87
C TYR A 86 -11.48 -11.05 -15.98
N ASP A 87 -12.31 -10.11 -15.55
CA ASP A 87 -11.87 -8.89 -14.87
C ASP A 87 -11.71 -9.05 -13.36
N TYR A 88 -12.23 -10.15 -12.82
CA TYR A 88 -12.25 -10.50 -11.39
C TYR A 88 -12.86 -9.38 -10.53
N ALA A 89 -13.90 -8.69 -11.03
CA ALA A 89 -14.50 -7.57 -10.33
C ALA A 89 -14.96 -7.94 -8.90
N ASP A 90 -15.67 -9.06 -8.77
CA ASP A 90 -16.23 -9.53 -7.51
C ASP A 90 -15.13 -9.96 -6.52
N GLU A 91 -14.10 -10.66 -6.99
CA GLU A 91 -12.99 -11.09 -6.15
C GLU A 91 -12.14 -9.90 -5.68
N LYS A 92 -11.91 -8.92 -6.56
CA LYS A 92 -11.24 -7.67 -6.17
C LYS A 92 -12.07 -6.91 -5.14
N GLN A 93 -13.38 -6.82 -5.32
CA GLN A 93 -14.26 -6.15 -4.35
C GLN A 93 -14.20 -6.85 -2.99
N ALA A 94 -14.28 -8.18 -2.96
CA ALA A 94 -14.15 -8.96 -1.73
C ALA A 94 -12.78 -8.77 -1.05
N ALA A 95 -11.69 -8.72 -1.84
CA ALA A 95 -10.35 -8.45 -1.34
C ALA A 95 -10.23 -7.04 -0.71
N TRP A 96 -10.76 -6.01 -1.38
CA TRP A 96 -10.79 -4.65 -0.84
C TRP A 96 -11.64 -4.53 0.41
N ALA A 97 -12.80 -5.19 0.46
CA ALA A 97 -13.66 -5.21 1.64
C ALA A 97 -12.94 -5.82 2.85
N LYS A 98 -12.28 -6.98 2.67
CA LYS A 98 -11.48 -7.61 3.74
C LYS A 98 -10.34 -6.72 4.24
N LEU A 99 -9.63 -6.04 3.33
CA LEU A 99 -8.59 -5.09 3.72
C LEU A 99 -9.18 -3.91 4.50
N GLY A 100 -10.31 -3.37 4.06
CA GLY A 100 -11.02 -2.27 4.73
C GLY A 100 -11.43 -2.63 6.15
N GLU A 101 -12.09 -3.78 6.32
CA GLU A 101 -12.50 -4.30 7.64
C GLU A 101 -11.29 -4.45 8.58
N TYR A 102 -10.18 -4.99 8.08
CA TYR A 102 -8.94 -5.11 8.86
C TYR A 102 -8.43 -3.74 9.33
N LEU A 103 -8.40 -2.74 8.43
CA LEU A 103 -7.95 -1.38 8.77
C LEU A 103 -8.90 -0.69 9.75
N GLU A 104 -10.21 -0.86 9.62
CA GLU A 104 -11.20 -0.32 10.55
C GLU A 104 -11.04 -0.91 11.96
N ARG A 105 -10.82 -2.23 12.06
CA ARG A 105 -10.52 -2.89 13.34
C ARG A 105 -9.22 -2.39 13.95
N LEU A 106 -8.19 -2.17 13.12
CA LEU A 106 -6.91 -1.63 13.56
C LEU A 106 -7.05 -0.21 14.11
N LEU A 107 -7.80 0.65 13.40
CA LEU A 107 -7.98 2.07 13.76
C LEU A 107 -8.93 2.29 14.95
N SER A 108 -9.93 1.42 15.12
CA SER A 108 -10.85 1.46 16.26
C SER A 108 -10.25 0.91 17.56
N GLY A 109 -9.05 0.32 17.50
CA GLY A 109 -8.44 -0.37 18.64
C GLY A 109 -9.16 -1.67 19.03
N ALA A 110 -10.11 -2.13 18.20
CA ALA A 110 -10.88 -3.37 18.41
C ALA A 110 -10.09 -4.64 18.05
N MET A 111 -8.80 -4.52 17.72
CA MET A 111 -7.92 -5.64 17.40
C MET A 111 -7.08 -6.05 18.61
N ALA A 112 -7.16 -7.33 19.00
CA ALA A 112 -6.40 -7.81 20.14
C ALA A 112 -4.89 -7.85 19.80
N PRO A 113 -3.98 -7.54 20.76
CA PRO A 113 -2.53 -7.60 20.55
C PRO A 113 -2.03 -8.96 20.01
N ALA A 114 -2.72 -10.05 20.36
CA ALA A 114 -2.41 -11.39 19.88
C ALA A 114 -2.77 -11.62 18.40
N GLU A 115 -3.75 -10.89 17.85
CA GLU A 115 -4.11 -10.95 16.43
C GLU A 115 -3.08 -10.21 15.56
N LEU A 116 -2.51 -9.11 16.06
CA LEU A 116 -1.42 -8.37 15.42
C LEU A 116 -0.15 -9.22 15.26
N GLN A 117 0.16 -10.05 16.26
CA GLN A 117 1.41 -10.82 16.31
C GLN A 117 1.33 -12.17 15.56
N LYS A 118 0.13 -12.72 15.35
CA LYS A 118 -0.05 -14.07 14.79
C LYS A 118 0.16 -14.20 13.27
N ARG A 119 0.23 -13.10 12.53
CA ARG A 119 0.11 -13.15 11.05
C ARG A 119 1.21 -12.45 10.26
N LEU A 120 2.08 -11.69 10.94
CA LEU A 120 3.21 -11.00 10.31
C LEU A 120 4.45 -11.35 11.11
N THR A 121 5.25 -12.29 10.61
CA THR A 121 6.58 -12.51 11.20
C THR A 121 7.39 -11.23 11.02
N THR A 122 8.28 -10.92 11.96
CA THR A 122 9.14 -9.73 11.94
C THR A 122 9.91 -9.55 10.63
N LYS A 123 10.14 -10.65 9.88
CA LYS A 123 10.70 -10.64 8.52
C LYS A 123 9.81 -9.99 7.45
N GLN A 124 8.49 -10.07 7.56
CA GLN A 124 7.54 -9.51 6.59
C GLN A 124 7.30 -8.01 6.79
N LEU A 125 7.44 -7.51 8.03
CA LEU A 125 7.30 -6.08 8.35
C LEU A 125 8.56 -5.25 8.02
N LEU A 126 9.75 -5.87 8.05
CA LEU A 126 11.02 -5.19 7.75
C LEU A 126 11.39 -5.19 6.26
N ALA A 127 10.63 -5.90 5.41
CA ALA A 127 10.86 -5.98 3.96
C ALA A 127 9.98 -5.01 3.15
N ALA A 128 9.09 -4.25 3.82
CA ALA A 128 8.26 -3.21 3.23
C ALA A 128 8.93 -1.84 3.40
#